data_AF-M2TCK8-F1
#
_entry.id   AF-M2TCK8-F1
#
_cell.length_a   1.000
_cell.length_b   1.000
_cell.length_c   1.000
_cell.angle_alpha   90.00
_cell.angle_beta   90.00
_cell.angle_gamma   90.00
#
_symmetry.space_group_name_H-M   'P 1'
#
loop_
_entity.id
_entity.type
_entity.pdbx_description
1 polymer ?
#
loop_
_entity_poly.entity_id
_entity_poly.type
_entity_poly.pdbx_seq_one_letter_code
_entity_poly.pdbx_strand_id
1 'polypeptide(L)'
;MTSASPSMNFDFSRSDQSMLTWAINIVLAAPDIPSESCIAIKSKLSSISDAHRTAADVKTIQNIALNTVRQTGAWQLWNRIRKPLSSWEHAYKNTQRNCSKQHLSRPAREAVQHANTSFDIAMLPSEQLDFLFLLAYAEIGPCSFENFMALYKKCSRHSNTGAEVRNQVEKYLAKDKVLQRLQRSPDHTGKKREAEEMYTVIEKEENEKYRKCCSFHAMYKNKTYNT
;
A
#
# COMPACT_ATOMS: atom_id res chain seq x y z
N MET A 1 -23.72 52.90 -27.63
CA MET A 1 -22.54 52.41 -26.89
C MET A 1 -22.49 50.91 -27.07
N THR A 2 -21.61 50.43 -27.95
CA THR A 2 -21.42 49.00 -28.24
C THR A 2 -20.25 48.49 -27.41
N SER A 3 -20.53 47.65 -26.42
CA SER A 3 -19.51 46.97 -25.63
C SER A 3 -18.85 45.90 -26.51
N ALA A 4 -17.62 46.15 -26.95
CA ALA A 4 -16.82 45.14 -27.62
C ALA A 4 -16.55 43.99 -26.64
N SER A 5 -17.04 42.80 -26.96
CA SER A 5 -16.63 41.58 -26.26
C SER A 5 -15.16 41.33 -26.57
N PRO A 6 -14.32 41.03 -25.56
CA PRO A 6 -12.91 40.75 -25.81
C PRO A 6 -12.81 39.45 -26.63
N SER A 7 -12.29 39.56 -27.85
CA SER A 7 -11.99 38.37 -28.66
C SER A 7 -10.81 37.64 -28.03
N MET A 8 -11.08 36.51 -27.36
CA MET A 8 -10.02 35.58 -26.97
C MET A 8 -9.54 34.86 -28.23
N ASN A 9 -8.46 35.37 -28.84
CA ASN A 9 -7.71 34.64 -29.86
C ASN A 9 -6.94 33.52 -29.16
N PHE A 10 -7.42 32.29 -29.33
CA PHE A 10 -6.76 31.10 -28.79
C PHE A 10 -5.70 30.62 -29.80
N ASP A 11 -4.43 30.70 -29.39
CA ASP A 11 -3.30 30.15 -30.15
C ASP A 11 -3.13 28.65 -29.79
N PHE A 12 -3.48 27.78 -30.73
CA PHE A 12 -3.41 26.33 -30.58
C PHE A 12 -2.03 25.74 -30.91
N SER A 13 -1.04 26.56 -31.28
CA SER A 13 0.23 26.07 -31.85
C SER A 13 1.26 25.61 -30.81
N ARG A 14 1.02 25.82 -29.50
CA ARG A 14 2.05 25.65 -28.45
C ARG A 14 1.66 24.81 -27.22
N SER A 15 0.52 24.12 -27.24
CA SER A 15 0.02 23.41 -26.07
C SER A 15 0.02 21.89 -26.27
N ASP A 16 0.68 21.14 -25.39
CA ASP A 16 0.58 19.68 -25.29
C ASP A 16 -0.81 19.19 -24.81
N GLN A 17 -1.74 20.09 -24.51
CA GLN A 17 -3.11 19.75 -24.13
C GLN A 17 -3.98 19.45 -25.36
N SER A 18 -4.78 18.39 -25.26
CA SER A 18 -5.74 18.01 -26.32
C SER A 18 -6.77 19.12 -26.58
N MET A 19 -7.26 19.21 -27.83
CA MET A 19 -8.36 20.12 -28.21
C MET A 19 -9.58 19.97 -27.29
N LEU A 20 -9.85 18.76 -26.81
CA LEU A 20 -10.94 18.48 -25.86
C LEU A 20 -10.68 19.14 -24.49
N THR A 21 -9.45 19.04 -23.97
CA THR A 21 -9.04 19.68 -22.71
C THR A 21 -9.22 21.20 -22.79
N TRP A 22 -8.85 21.79 -23.92
CA TRP A 22 -9.07 23.22 -24.18
C TRP A 22 -10.53 23.61 -24.24
N ALA A 23 -11.34 22.88 -25.01
CA ALA A 23 -12.78 23.13 -25.11
C ALA A 23 -13.45 23.09 -23.73
N ILE A 24 -13.08 22.13 -22.89
CA ILE A 24 -13.59 22.03 -21.53
C ILE A 24 -13.15 23.20 -20.65
N ASN A 25 -11.88 23.63 -20.73
CA ASN A 25 -11.40 24.79 -19.97
C ASN A 25 -12.10 26.09 -20.39
N ILE A 26 -12.39 26.26 -21.69
CA ILE A 26 -13.14 27.40 -22.21
C ILE A 26 -14.57 27.41 -21.68
N VAL A 27 -15.26 26.26 -21.72
CA VAL A 27 -16.60 26.11 -21.14
C VAL A 27 -16.56 26.42 -19.63
N LEU A 28 -15.60 25.89 -18.89
CA LEU A 28 -15.48 26.12 -17.44
C LEU A 28 -15.11 27.58 -17.07
N ALA A 29 -14.57 28.35 -18.01
CA ALA A 29 -14.20 29.75 -17.82
C ALA A 29 -15.28 30.73 -18.33
N ALA A 30 -16.34 30.23 -18.98
CA ALA A 30 -17.40 31.06 -19.51
C ALA A 30 -18.24 31.66 -18.35
N PRO A 31 -18.45 32.99 -18.32
CA PRO A 31 -19.14 33.67 -17.22
C PRO A 31 -20.63 33.35 -17.14
N ASP A 32 -21.22 32.84 -18.23
CA ASP A 32 -22.66 32.62 -18.37
C ASP A 32 -23.09 31.21 -17.91
N ILE A 33 -22.15 30.34 -17.53
CA ILE A 33 -22.45 28.97 -17.09
C ILE A 33 -22.73 28.96 -15.58
N PRO A 34 -23.87 28.40 -15.14
CA PRO A 34 -24.15 28.24 -13.72
C PRO A 34 -23.05 27.47 -12.99
N SER A 35 -22.72 27.91 -11.78
CA SER A 35 -21.68 27.29 -10.94
C SER A 35 -21.92 25.78 -10.72
N GLU A 36 -23.17 25.36 -10.58
CA GLU A 36 -23.59 23.96 -10.47
C GLU A 36 -23.21 23.13 -11.71
N SER A 37 -23.39 23.69 -12.90
CA SER A 37 -23.01 23.03 -14.16
C SER A 37 -21.49 22.91 -14.27
N CYS A 38 -20.74 23.94 -13.86
CA CYS A 38 -19.27 23.88 -13.79
C CYS A 38 -18.77 22.83 -12.79
N ILE A 39 -19.43 22.68 -11.64
CA ILE A 39 -19.13 21.63 -10.65
C ILE A 39 -19.41 20.25 -11.24
N ALA A 40 -20.56 20.05 -11.89
CA ALA A 40 -20.93 18.78 -12.52
C ALA A 40 -19.94 18.37 -13.62
N ILE A 41 -19.53 19.31 -14.48
CA ILE A 41 -18.52 19.06 -15.51
C ILE A 41 -17.18 18.65 -14.86
N LYS A 42 -16.70 19.40 -13.87
CA LYS A 42 -15.46 19.06 -13.13
C LYS A 42 -15.53 17.68 -12.49
N SER A 43 -16.67 17.35 -11.87
CA SER A 43 -16.90 16.02 -11.30
C SER A 43 -16.92 14.92 -12.35
N LYS A 44 -17.45 15.17 -13.55
CA LYS A 44 -17.44 14.19 -14.63
C LYS A 44 -16.04 13.97 -15.19
N LEU A 45 -15.24 15.03 -15.30
CA LEU A 45 -13.84 14.94 -15.73
C LEU A 45 -12.99 14.16 -14.74
N SER A 46 -13.15 14.42 -13.43
CA SER A 46 -12.42 13.65 -12.42
C SER A 46 -12.80 12.18 -12.50
N SER A 47 -14.09 11.86 -12.66
CA SER A 47 -14.57 10.48 -12.84
C SER A 47 -13.95 9.78 -14.07
N ILE A 48 -13.83 10.48 -15.20
CA ILE A 48 -13.19 9.93 -16.40
C ILE A 48 -11.69 9.72 -16.17
N SER A 49 -11.01 10.69 -15.55
CA SER A 49 -9.58 10.59 -15.23
C SER A 49 -9.30 9.41 -14.30
N ASP A 50 -10.12 9.24 -13.26
CA ASP A 50 -10.05 8.13 -12.32
C ASP A 50 -10.27 6.80 -13.05
N ALA A 51 -11.28 6.70 -13.93
CA ALA A 51 -11.53 5.49 -14.71
C ALA A 51 -10.35 5.10 -15.61
N HIS A 52 -9.71 6.07 -16.28
CA HIS A 52 -8.51 5.83 -17.08
C HIS A 52 -7.33 5.37 -16.21
N ARG A 53 -7.13 5.99 -15.05
CA ARG A 53 -6.09 5.58 -14.09
C ARG A 53 -6.35 4.15 -13.61
N THR A 54 -7.55 3.83 -13.18
CA THR A 54 -7.94 2.46 -12.78
C THR A 54 -7.69 1.46 -13.92
N ALA A 55 -7.99 1.81 -15.17
CA ALA A 55 -7.73 0.93 -16.31
C ALA A 55 -6.22 0.68 -16.54
N ALA A 56 -5.40 1.73 -16.39
CA ALA A 56 -3.94 1.61 -16.46
C ALA A 56 -3.40 0.74 -15.31
N ASP A 57 -3.86 0.96 -14.08
CA ASP A 57 -3.48 0.18 -12.90
C ASP A 57 -3.82 -1.30 -13.07
N VAL A 58 -5.03 -1.61 -13.56
CA VAL A 58 -5.45 -2.98 -13.86
C VAL A 58 -4.48 -3.65 -14.84
N LYS A 59 -4.11 -2.94 -15.92
CA LYS A 59 -3.16 -3.47 -16.92
C LYS A 59 -1.79 -3.74 -16.30
N THR A 60 -1.29 -2.82 -15.46
CA THR A 60 -0.03 -3.00 -14.74
C THR A 60 -0.07 -4.23 -13.85
N ILE A 61 -1.15 -4.42 -13.08
CA ILE A 61 -1.32 -5.56 -12.18
C ILE A 61 -1.37 -6.88 -12.96
N GLN A 62 -2.15 -6.93 -14.05
CA GLN A 62 -2.31 -8.12 -14.88
C GLN A 62 -1.01 -8.59 -15.54
N ASN A 63 -0.10 -7.66 -15.82
CA ASN A 63 1.20 -7.96 -16.42
C ASN A 63 2.23 -8.53 -15.42
N ILE A 64 1.93 -8.54 -14.12
CA ILE A 64 2.84 -9.11 -13.12
C ILE A 64 2.72 -10.63 -13.11
N ALA A 65 3.72 -11.29 -13.69
CA ALA A 65 3.84 -12.74 -13.65
C ALA A 65 4.32 -13.24 -12.28
N LEU A 66 3.65 -14.27 -11.76
CA LEU A 66 4.02 -14.93 -10.49
C LEU A 66 5.48 -15.41 -10.49
N ASN A 67 5.96 -15.92 -11.62
CA ASN A 67 7.35 -16.41 -11.74
C ASN A 67 8.37 -15.29 -11.53
N THR A 68 8.07 -14.07 -11.99
CA THR A 68 8.94 -12.90 -11.77
C THR A 68 9.08 -12.60 -10.29
N VAL A 69 7.98 -12.68 -9.52
CA VAL A 69 8.02 -12.49 -8.06
C VAL A 69 8.84 -13.61 -7.40
N ARG A 70 8.60 -14.87 -7.77
CA ARG A 70 9.34 -16.03 -7.22
C ARG A 70 10.84 -15.97 -7.46
N GLN A 71 11.26 -15.41 -8.59
CA GLN A 71 12.67 -15.26 -8.95
C GLN A 71 13.31 -14.00 -8.35
N THR A 72 12.51 -13.02 -7.92
CA THR A 72 13.03 -11.80 -7.30
C THR A 72 13.52 -12.12 -5.88
N GLY A 73 14.73 -11.69 -5.52
CA GLY A 73 15.24 -11.91 -4.17
C GLY A 73 14.41 -11.18 -3.11
N ALA A 74 14.19 -11.81 -1.95
CA ALA A 74 13.36 -11.25 -0.87
C ALA A 74 13.76 -9.82 -0.42
N TRP A 75 15.06 -9.49 -0.43
CA TRP A 75 15.54 -8.14 -0.13
C TRP A 75 15.17 -7.11 -1.20
N GLN A 76 15.26 -7.50 -2.47
CA GLN A 76 14.87 -6.64 -3.60
C GLN A 76 13.35 -6.42 -3.60
N LEU A 77 12.56 -7.47 -3.35
CA LEU A 77 11.11 -7.36 -3.14
C LEU A 77 10.79 -6.38 -2.03
N TRP A 78 11.46 -6.53 -0.88
CA TRP A 78 11.25 -5.64 0.27
C TRP A 78 11.52 -4.17 -0.07
N ASN A 79 12.68 -3.87 -0.68
CA ASN A 79 13.02 -2.50 -1.04
C ASN A 79 12.01 -1.87 -2.02
N ARG A 80 11.42 -2.69 -2.89
CA ARG A 80 10.40 -2.24 -3.83
C ARG A 80 9.08 -1.90 -3.13
N ILE A 81 8.58 -2.79 -2.28
CA ILE A 81 7.23 -2.66 -1.71
C ILE A 81 7.19 -1.77 -0.45
N ARG A 82 8.32 -1.60 0.24
CA ARG A 82 8.37 -0.90 1.53
C ARG A 82 7.84 0.53 1.43
N LYS A 83 8.32 1.30 0.45
CA LYS A 83 7.93 2.70 0.29
C LYS A 83 6.43 2.83 -0.04
N PRO A 84 5.87 2.11 -1.03
CA PRO A 84 4.44 2.10 -1.28
C PRO A 84 3.61 1.73 -0.04
N LEU A 85 3.92 0.63 0.65
CA LEU A 85 3.18 0.22 1.85
C LEU A 85 3.26 1.26 2.98
N SER A 86 4.44 1.86 3.19
CA SER A 86 4.59 2.96 4.16
C SER A 86 3.74 4.17 3.78
N SER A 87 3.61 4.50 2.49
CA SER A 87 2.74 5.58 2.04
C SER A 87 1.26 5.30 2.37
N TRP A 88 0.80 4.06 2.23
CA TRP A 88 -0.55 3.64 2.64
C TRP A 88 -0.77 3.81 4.15
N GLU A 89 0.16 3.33 4.97
CA GLU A 89 0.15 3.53 6.43
C GLU A 89 0.15 5.01 6.83
N HIS A 90 0.97 5.82 6.17
CA HIS A 90 1.08 7.25 6.47
C HIS A 90 -0.18 8.02 6.06
N ALA A 91 -0.78 7.68 4.91
CA ALA A 91 -2.05 8.26 4.49
C ALA A 91 -3.12 8.03 5.57
N TYR A 92 -3.27 6.78 6.02
CA TYR A 92 -4.23 6.44 7.08
C TYR A 92 -3.92 7.15 8.40
N LYS A 93 -2.66 7.13 8.88
CA LYS A 93 -2.29 7.79 10.15
C LYS A 93 -2.53 9.30 10.13
N ASN A 94 -2.45 9.94 8.96
CA ASN A 94 -2.76 11.35 8.80
C ASN A 94 -4.27 11.66 8.83
N THR A 95 -5.16 10.67 8.68
CA THR A 95 -6.60 10.88 8.95
C THR A 95 -6.89 11.03 10.42
N GLN A 96 -6.14 10.29 11.25
CA GLN A 96 -6.34 10.25 12.70
C GLN A 96 -5.63 11.41 13.42
N ARG A 97 -4.68 12.07 12.75
CA ARG A 97 -3.86 13.12 13.34
C ARG A 97 -3.96 14.38 12.49
N ASN A 98 -4.43 15.47 13.09
CA ASN A 98 -4.26 16.84 12.56
C ASN A 98 -2.78 17.28 12.66
N CYS A 99 -1.86 16.49 12.10
CA CYS A 99 -0.43 16.82 12.10
C CYS A 99 -0.20 18.01 11.16
N SER A 100 0.39 19.08 11.68
CA SER A 100 0.87 20.18 10.85
C SER A 100 1.88 19.64 9.84
N LYS A 101 1.75 20.05 8.56
CA LYS A 101 2.60 19.58 7.44
C LYS A 101 4.10 19.84 7.65
N GLN A 102 4.48 20.63 8.66
CA GLN A 102 5.84 21.06 8.96
C GLN A 102 6.74 19.97 9.55
N HIS A 103 6.18 18.94 10.21
CA HIS A 103 6.97 17.85 10.81
C HIS A 103 6.98 16.54 9.99
N LEU A 104 6.42 16.57 8.78
CA LEU A 104 6.29 15.38 7.94
C LEU A 104 7.49 15.21 7.00
N SER A 105 8.02 13.99 6.93
CA SER A 105 9.00 13.59 5.91
C SER A 105 8.42 13.81 4.50
N ARG A 106 9.29 13.97 3.48
CA ARG A 106 8.83 14.17 2.09
C ARG A 106 7.83 13.08 1.62
N PRO A 107 8.07 11.77 1.84
CA PRO A 107 7.09 10.73 1.50
C PRO A 107 5.78 10.86 2.27
N ALA A 108 5.83 11.26 3.55
CA ALA A 108 4.63 11.47 4.35
C ALA A 108 3.81 12.66 3.83
N ARG A 109 4.44 13.72 3.31
CA ARG A 109 3.76 14.87 2.70
C ARG A 109 3.02 14.50 1.41
N GLU A 110 3.60 13.64 0.58
CA GLU A 110 2.95 13.11 -0.63
C GLU A 110 1.70 12.29 -0.25
N ALA A 111 1.79 11.47 0.80
CA ALA A 111 0.68 10.66 1.30
C ALA A 111 -0.47 11.48 1.93
N VAL A 112 -0.24 12.72 2.38
CA VAL A 112 -1.29 13.60 2.96
C VAL A 112 -2.42 13.87 1.96
N GLN A 113 -2.12 13.93 0.66
CA GLN A 113 -3.13 14.17 -0.37
C GLN A 113 -4.21 13.07 -0.40
N HIS A 114 -3.85 11.88 0.08
CA HIS A 114 -4.75 10.72 0.14
C HIS A 114 -5.32 10.49 1.53
N ALA A 115 -5.02 11.34 2.52
CA ALA A 115 -5.49 11.14 3.89
C ALA A 115 -7.02 11.02 3.91
N ASN A 116 -7.75 12.02 3.40
CA ASN A 116 -9.22 12.08 3.47
C ASN A 116 -9.96 10.87 2.88
N THR A 117 -9.32 10.10 1.98
CA THR A 117 -9.91 8.92 1.36
C THR A 117 -9.27 7.61 1.80
N SER A 118 -8.21 7.67 2.61
CA SER A 118 -7.50 6.49 3.08
C SER A 118 -8.27 5.72 4.16
N PHE A 119 -7.93 4.45 4.32
CA PHE A 119 -8.58 3.51 5.23
C PHE A 119 -7.53 2.67 5.96
N ASP A 120 -7.95 1.97 7.03
CA ASP A 120 -7.03 1.12 7.78
C ASP A 120 -6.70 -0.16 7.01
N ILE A 121 -5.52 -0.17 6.37
CA ILE A 121 -5.04 -1.35 5.64
C ILE A 121 -4.75 -2.57 6.53
N ALA A 122 -4.56 -2.39 7.84
CA ALA A 122 -4.34 -3.51 8.76
C ALA A 122 -5.64 -4.25 9.11
N MET A 123 -6.79 -3.62 8.87
CA MET A 123 -8.11 -4.23 9.09
C MET A 123 -8.61 -5.00 7.86
N LEU A 124 -7.83 -5.04 6.78
CA LEU A 124 -8.18 -5.79 5.58
C LEU A 124 -8.20 -7.30 5.85
N PRO A 125 -9.20 -8.04 5.33
CA PRO A 125 -9.16 -9.50 5.27
C PRO A 125 -7.90 -10.00 4.58
N SER A 126 -7.44 -11.22 4.92
CA SER A 126 -6.14 -11.73 4.45
C SER A 126 -5.97 -11.69 2.93
N GLU A 127 -7.00 -12.02 2.15
CA GLU A 127 -6.92 -11.99 0.68
C GLU A 127 -6.81 -10.57 0.11
N GLN A 128 -7.46 -9.59 0.74
CA GLN A 128 -7.38 -8.19 0.36
C GLN A 128 -6.04 -7.60 0.79
N LEU A 129 -5.52 -8.00 1.95
CA LEU A 129 -4.18 -7.64 2.38
C LEU A 129 -3.13 -8.24 1.44
N ASP A 130 -3.25 -9.50 1.03
CA ASP A 130 -2.37 -10.10 0.02
C ASP A 130 -2.44 -9.32 -1.30
N PHE A 131 -3.63 -8.89 -1.73
CA PHE A 131 -3.77 -7.99 -2.88
C PHE A 131 -3.08 -6.63 -2.68
N LEU A 132 -3.09 -6.04 -1.48
CA LEU A 132 -2.35 -4.82 -1.18
C LEU A 132 -0.84 -4.99 -1.39
N PHE A 133 -0.27 -6.16 -1.06
CA PHE A 133 1.14 -6.45 -1.35
C PHE A 133 1.42 -6.51 -2.85
N LEU A 134 0.46 -6.98 -3.65
CA LEU A 134 0.55 -6.91 -5.11
C LEU A 134 0.50 -5.46 -5.62
N LEU A 135 -0.40 -4.63 -5.09
CA LEU A 135 -0.46 -3.19 -5.43
C LEU A 135 0.86 -2.48 -5.09
N ALA A 136 1.43 -2.78 -3.92
CA ALA A 136 2.71 -2.23 -3.52
C ALA A 136 3.86 -2.69 -4.43
N TYR A 137 3.84 -3.95 -4.89
CA TYR A 137 4.82 -4.43 -5.87
C TYR A 137 4.66 -3.75 -7.24
N ALA A 138 3.42 -3.43 -7.63
CA ALA A 138 3.10 -2.61 -8.79
C ALA A 138 3.42 -1.11 -8.59
N GLU A 139 3.92 -0.71 -7.42
CA GLU A 139 4.19 0.67 -7.03
C GLU A 139 2.95 1.58 -7.06
N ILE A 140 1.76 0.98 -6.91
CA ILE A 140 0.49 1.70 -6.83
C ILE A 140 0.34 2.28 -5.41
N GLY A 141 0.23 3.60 -5.35
CA GLY A 141 0.13 4.36 -4.12
C GLY A 141 -1.26 4.34 -3.47
N PRO A 142 -1.43 5.10 -2.37
CA PRO A 142 -2.69 5.17 -1.63
C PRO A 142 -3.86 5.63 -2.51
N CYS A 143 -5.01 4.97 -2.34
CA CYS A 143 -6.26 5.38 -2.97
C CYS A 143 -7.45 5.15 -2.04
N SER A 144 -8.65 5.56 -2.49
CA SER A 144 -9.85 5.37 -1.69
C SER A 144 -10.20 3.89 -1.51
N PHE A 145 -10.96 3.57 -0.46
CA PHE A 145 -11.43 2.20 -0.25
C PHE A 145 -12.27 1.70 -1.43
N GLU A 146 -13.10 2.56 -2.03
CA GLU A 146 -13.91 2.22 -3.20
C GLU A 146 -13.03 1.86 -4.41
N ASN A 147 -11.99 2.65 -4.67
CA ASN A 147 -11.07 2.37 -5.78
C ASN A 147 -10.24 1.11 -5.51
N PHE A 148 -9.77 0.91 -4.27
CA PHE A 148 -9.11 -0.33 -3.86
C PHE A 148 -9.99 -1.55 -4.11
N MET A 149 -11.27 -1.50 -3.71
CA MET A 149 -12.21 -2.59 -3.93
C MET A 149 -12.55 -2.78 -5.41
N ALA A 150 -12.60 -1.72 -6.20
CA ALA A 150 -12.77 -1.81 -7.65
C ALA A 150 -11.59 -2.51 -8.33
N LEU A 151 -10.36 -2.18 -7.93
CA LEU A 151 -9.15 -2.86 -8.38
C LEU A 151 -9.13 -4.33 -7.95
N TYR A 152 -9.43 -4.60 -6.67
CA TYR A 152 -9.49 -5.96 -6.13
C TYR A 152 -10.48 -6.83 -6.91
N LYS A 153 -11.70 -6.35 -7.18
CA LYS A 153 -12.69 -7.08 -7.98
C LYS A 153 -12.20 -7.42 -9.39
N LYS A 154 -11.46 -6.52 -10.04
CA LYS A 154 -10.94 -6.73 -11.40
C LYS A 154 -9.69 -7.61 -11.44
N CYS A 155 -8.92 -7.65 -10.36
CA CYS A 155 -7.59 -8.27 -10.31
C CYS A 155 -7.45 -9.37 -9.25
N SER A 156 -8.53 -9.81 -8.59
CA SER A 156 -8.51 -10.80 -7.49
C SER A 156 -7.85 -12.13 -7.88
N ARG A 157 -7.89 -12.50 -9.15
CA ARG A 157 -7.19 -13.69 -9.69
C ARG A 157 -5.67 -13.65 -9.46
N HIS A 158 -5.10 -12.47 -9.25
CA HIS A 158 -3.68 -12.27 -8.98
C HIS A 158 -3.35 -12.20 -7.48
N SER A 159 -4.32 -12.37 -6.57
CA SER A 159 -4.06 -12.33 -5.12
C SER A 159 -3.01 -13.35 -4.67
N ASN A 160 -2.89 -14.50 -5.34
CA ASN A 160 -1.82 -15.48 -5.09
C ASN A 160 -0.40 -14.90 -5.31
N THR A 161 -0.24 -14.02 -6.29
CA THR A 161 1.02 -13.30 -6.52
C THR A 161 1.31 -12.35 -5.38
N GLY A 162 0.29 -11.64 -4.87
CA GLY A 162 0.43 -10.80 -3.69
C GLY A 162 0.77 -11.58 -2.42
N ALA A 163 0.15 -12.75 -2.23
CA ALA A 163 0.47 -13.67 -1.14
C ALA A 163 1.94 -14.14 -1.20
N GLU A 164 2.46 -14.43 -2.40
CA GLU A 164 3.86 -14.77 -2.61
C GLU A 164 4.80 -13.62 -2.22
N VAL A 165 4.50 -12.39 -2.66
CA VAL A 165 5.26 -11.19 -2.25
C VAL A 165 5.31 -11.09 -0.73
N ARG A 166 4.15 -11.20 -0.07
CA ARG A 166 4.04 -11.10 1.38
C ARG A 166 4.83 -12.19 2.10
N ASN A 167 4.71 -13.44 1.66
CA ASN A 167 5.44 -14.57 2.24
C ASN A 167 6.96 -14.35 2.23
N GLN A 168 7.51 -13.87 1.11
CA GLN A 168 8.94 -13.67 0.98
C GLN A 168 9.49 -12.53 1.84
N VAL A 169 8.67 -11.49 2.07
CA VAL A 169 9.10 -10.28 2.80
C VAL A 169 8.74 -10.29 4.28
N GLU A 170 8.03 -11.31 4.78
CA GLU A 170 7.52 -11.42 6.15
C GLU A 170 8.58 -11.12 7.21
N LYS A 171 9.81 -11.62 7.03
CA LYS A 171 10.93 -11.40 7.97
C LYS A 171 11.38 -9.93 8.06
N TYR A 172 11.21 -9.16 6.99
CA TYR A 172 11.55 -7.74 6.95
C TYR A 172 10.40 -6.90 7.49
N LEU A 173 9.17 -7.31 7.17
CA LEU A 173 7.94 -6.73 7.71
C LEU A 173 7.93 -6.76 9.24
N ALA A 174 8.36 -7.89 9.83
CA ALA A 174 8.51 -8.07 11.27
C ALA A 174 9.41 -7.06 11.97
N LYS A 175 10.40 -6.53 11.25
CA LYS A 175 11.41 -5.60 11.79
C LYS A 175 11.06 -4.15 11.52
N ASP A 176 10.05 -3.88 10.70
CA ASP A 176 9.69 -2.51 10.31
C ASP A 176 8.66 -1.92 11.28
N LYS A 177 9.07 -0.87 11.99
CA LYS A 177 8.25 -0.20 13.02
C LYS A 177 6.92 0.34 12.48
N VAL A 178 6.83 0.65 11.19
CA VAL A 178 5.63 1.21 10.57
C VAL A 178 4.71 0.10 10.08
N LEU A 179 5.29 -0.97 9.52
CA LEU A 179 4.58 -2.00 8.77
C LEU A 179 4.40 -3.33 9.50
N GLN A 180 5.01 -3.54 10.68
CA GLN A 180 4.90 -4.77 11.46
C GLN A 180 3.46 -5.22 11.73
N ARG A 181 2.49 -4.30 11.78
CA ARG A 181 1.07 -4.64 11.99
C ARG A 181 0.41 -5.34 10.79
N LEU A 182 1.05 -5.33 9.62
CA LEU A 182 0.57 -6.00 8.41
C LEU A 182 1.03 -7.47 8.33
N GLN A 183 1.78 -7.95 9.32
CA GLN A 183 2.17 -9.35 9.41
C GLN A 183 0.96 -10.27 9.39
N ARG A 184 1.17 -11.51 8.92
CA ARG A 184 0.13 -12.52 9.11
C ARG A 184 -0.02 -12.77 10.61
N SER A 185 -1.25 -12.72 11.09
CA SER A 185 -1.51 -13.19 12.45
C SER A 185 -1.01 -14.63 12.56
N PRO A 186 -0.27 -14.98 13.64
CA PRO A 186 0.38 -16.28 13.77
C PRO A 186 -0.59 -17.48 13.80
N ASP A 187 -1.90 -17.26 13.81
CA ASP A 187 -2.89 -18.30 14.02
C ASP A 187 -3.21 -19.19 12.82
N HIS A 188 -2.72 -18.92 11.60
CA HIS A 188 -3.04 -19.75 10.44
C HIS A 188 -1.78 -20.13 9.64
N THR A 189 -0.99 -21.05 10.20
CA THR A 189 -0.50 -22.26 9.52
C THR A 189 0.30 -23.08 10.52
N GLY A 190 -0.16 -24.31 10.78
CA GLY A 190 0.47 -25.26 11.68
C GLY A 190 1.91 -25.56 11.27
N LYS A 191 2.84 -24.83 11.88
CA LYS A 191 4.20 -25.22 12.22
C LYS A 191 4.65 -24.18 13.24
N LYS A 192 4.42 -24.48 14.53
CA LYS A 192 5.25 -23.92 15.61
C LYS A 192 6.69 -24.19 15.19
N ARG A 193 7.38 -23.17 14.66
CA ARG A 193 8.83 -23.13 14.80
C ARG A 193 9.05 -23.15 16.29
N GLU A 194 9.64 -24.23 16.77
CA GLU A 194 10.19 -24.32 18.11
C GLU A 194 10.96 -23.03 18.35
N ALA A 195 10.38 -22.16 19.18
CA ALA A 195 11.13 -21.08 19.76
C ALA A 195 12.18 -21.77 20.63
N GLU A 196 13.43 -21.73 20.21
CA GLU A 196 14.56 -21.94 21.11
C GLU A 196 14.47 -20.84 22.17
N GLU A 197 13.76 -21.13 23.26
CA GLU A 197 13.79 -20.31 24.45
C GLU A 197 15.15 -20.52 25.11
N MET A 198 16.02 -19.52 24.98
CA MET A 198 17.26 -19.42 25.74
C MET A 198 16.89 -19.22 27.22
N TYR A 199 16.83 -20.31 27.99
CA TYR A 199 16.76 -20.23 29.43
C TYR A 199 18.18 -20.16 29.99
N THR A 200 18.47 -19.09 30.74
CA THR A 200 19.70 -19.00 31.53
C THR A 200 19.55 -19.94 32.72
N VAL A 201 20.15 -21.14 32.66
CA VAL A 201 20.24 -22.02 33.82
C VAL A 201 21.31 -21.42 34.74
N ILE A 202 20.92 -21.04 35.95
CA ILE A 202 21.88 -20.70 37.01
C ILE A 202 22.14 -22.01 37.76
N GLU A 203 23.17 -22.74 37.33
CA GLU A 203 23.67 -23.86 38.14
C GLU A 203 24.47 -23.29 39.32
N LYS A 204 24.08 -23.70 40.53
CA LYS A 204 24.89 -23.51 41.74
C LYS A 204 25.81 -24.72 41.87
N GLU A 205 27.10 -24.54 41.70
CA GLU A 205 28.09 -25.44 42.31
C GLU A 205 28.35 -25.00 43.76
N GLU A 206 28.66 -25.96 44.62
CA GLU A 206 28.93 -25.82 46.06
C GLU A 206 30.18 -24.98 46.43
N ASN A 207 30.67 -24.11 45.55
CA ASN A 207 31.64 -23.09 45.89
C ASN A 207 31.32 -21.79 45.16
N GLU A 208 31.14 -20.70 45.91
CA GLU A 208 30.57 -19.40 45.53
C GLU A 208 31.27 -18.66 44.36
N LYS A 209 31.17 -19.17 43.13
CA LYS A 209 31.46 -18.40 41.90
C LYS A 209 30.48 -18.76 40.79
N TYR A 210 29.57 -17.83 40.49
CA TYR A 210 28.62 -17.96 39.38
C TYR A 210 29.33 -17.86 38.03
N ARG A 211 29.27 -18.91 37.22
CA ARG A 211 29.66 -18.88 35.79
C ARG A 211 28.41 -19.02 34.94
N LYS A 212 28.10 -18.02 34.12
CA LYS A 212 27.00 -18.10 33.13
C LYS A 212 27.47 -18.97 31.97
N CYS A 213 26.87 -20.13 31.78
CA CYS A 213 27.02 -20.95 30.58
C CYS A 213 25.67 -21.02 29.84
N CYS A 214 25.70 -20.78 28.53
CA CYS A 214 24.55 -21.01 27.65
C CYS A 214 24.62 -22.46 27.16
N SER A 215 23.68 -23.31 27.57
CA SER A 215 23.56 -24.67 27.02
C SER A 215 22.27 -24.81 26.21
N PHE A 216 22.38 -25.47 25.06
CA PHE A 216 21.24 -25.84 24.23
C PHE A 216 20.70 -27.19 24.69
N HIS A 217 19.43 -27.27 25.05
CA HIS A 217 18.74 -28.54 25.33
C HIS A 217 17.65 -28.77 24.30
N ALA A 218 17.82 -29.77 23.44
CA ALA A 218 16.76 -30.28 22.59
C ALA A 218 15.81 -31.14 23.43
N MET A 219 14.57 -30.69 23.65
CA MET A 219 13.55 -31.51 24.31
C MET A 219 13.03 -32.58 23.35
N TYR A 220 13.57 -33.80 23.44
CA TYR A 220 12.93 -34.96 22.83
C TYR A 220 11.71 -35.38 23.67
N LYS A 221 10.50 -35.11 23.20
CA LYS A 221 9.29 -35.77 23.73
C LYS A 221 9.13 -37.13 23.07
N ASN A 222 9.33 -38.20 23.85
CA ASN A 222 8.97 -39.57 23.48
C ASN A 222 7.48 -39.63 23.11
N LYS A 223 7.18 -40.04 21.88
CA LYS A 223 5.85 -40.49 21.49
C LYS A 223 5.62 -41.88 22.07
N THR A 224 4.78 -41.99 23.08
CA THR A 224 4.17 -43.26 23.45
C THR A 224 3.14 -43.64 22.38
N TYR A 225 3.40 -44.75 21.68
CA TYR A 225 2.39 -45.43 20.88
C TYR A 225 1.52 -46.25 21.83
N ASN A 226 0.20 -46.03 21.81
CA ASN A 226 -0.76 -46.98 22.34
C ASN A 226 -1.28 -47.82 21.17
N THR A 227 -1.17 -49.14 21.36
CA THR A 227 -1.72 -50.25 20.56
C THR A 227 -3.21 -50.11 20.28
#